data_AF-A0A139L946-F1
#
_entry.id   AF-A0A139L946-F1
#
_cell.length_a   1.000
_cell.length_b   1.000
_cell.length_c   1.000
_cell.angle_alpha   90.00
_cell.angle_beta   90.00
_cell.angle_gamma   90.00
#
_symmetry.space_group_name_H-M   'P 1'
#
loop_
_entity.id
_entity.type
_entity.pdbx_description
1 polymer ?
#
loop_
_entity_poly.entity_id
_entity_poly.type
_entity_poly.pdbx_seq_one_letter_code
_entity_poly.pdbx_strand_id
1 'polypeptide(L)'
;MNYLLVKPEELDGQGYDYKYAERIPDGRVILPLSALKVLSNFAPNILSDDKLKALIKEQKESGLYDPPQEDEGNNSEEPVTGGSSSDSESPEEDITTEESPENPVEQEGGEV
;
A
#
# COMPACT_ATOMS: atom_id res chain seq x y z
N MET A 1 19.24 5.38 8.71
CA MET A 1 20.13 4.64 7.78
C MET A 1 20.26 5.45 6.49
N ASN A 2 21.34 5.27 5.71
CA ASN A 2 21.48 5.87 4.38
C ASN A 2 21.37 4.79 3.30
N TYR A 3 20.83 5.17 2.17
CA TYR A 3 20.56 4.31 1.02
C TYR A 3 21.19 4.89 -0.24
N LEU A 4 21.44 4.03 -1.21
CA LEU A 4 21.90 4.39 -2.54
C LEU A 4 20.74 4.22 -3.50
N LEU A 5 20.51 5.20 -4.37
CA LEU A 5 19.70 5.04 -5.56
C LEU A 5 20.63 4.87 -6.75
N VAL A 6 20.55 3.71 -7.40
CA VAL A 6 21.45 3.30 -8.47
C VAL A 6 20.64 2.85 -9.66
N LYS A 7 21.02 3.22 -10.86
CA LYS A 7 20.31 2.72 -12.03
C LYS A 7 20.68 1.26 -12.31
N PRO A 8 19.76 0.42 -12.81
CA PRO A 8 20.07 -0.97 -13.14
C PRO A 8 21.26 -1.11 -14.09
N GLU A 9 21.43 -0.17 -15.02
CA GLU A 9 22.54 -0.18 -15.98
C GLU A 9 23.90 0.06 -15.33
N GLU A 10 23.93 0.75 -14.18
CA GLU A 10 25.15 0.93 -13.40
C GLU A 10 25.50 -0.31 -12.59
N LEU A 11 24.52 -1.19 -12.30
CA LEU A 11 24.72 -2.44 -11.57
C LEU A 11 25.07 -3.61 -12.49
N ASP A 12 24.76 -3.50 -13.79
CA ASP A 12 25.05 -4.52 -14.78
C ASP A 12 26.56 -4.80 -14.86
N GLY A 13 26.94 -6.08 -14.80
CA GLY A 13 28.34 -6.50 -14.80
C GLY A 13 29.13 -6.25 -13.50
N GLN A 14 28.51 -5.67 -12.46
CA GLN A 14 29.17 -5.44 -11.16
C GLN A 14 29.12 -6.66 -10.21
N GLY A 15 28.48 -7.75 -10.64
CA GLY A 15 28.35 -8.98 -9.84
C GLY A 15 27.49 -8.82 -8.58
N TYR A 16 26.73 -7.73 -8.50
CA TYR A 16 25.77 -7.48 -7.44
C TYR A 16 24.41 -8.04 -7.86
N ASP A 17 23.80 -8.90 -7.03
CA ASP A 17 22.46 -9.42 -7.32
C ASP A 17 21.40 -8.42 -6.82
N TYR A 18 20.77 -7.72 -7.76
CA TYR A 18 19.72 -6.74 -7.50
C TYR A 18 18.36 -7.16 -8.07
N LYS A 19 18.20 -8.43 -8.46
CA LYS A 19 16.95 -8.92 -9.06
C LYS A 19 15.74 -8.74 -8.13
N TYR A 20 15.96 -8.93 -6.84
CA TYR A 20 14.95 -8.84 -5.78
C TYR A 20 15.06 -7.54 -4.96
N ALA A 21 15.93 -6.63 -5.37
CA ALA A 21 16.09 -5.38 -4.68
C ALA A 21 14.90 -4.47 -4.98
N GLU A 22 14.43 -3.76 -3.95
CA GLU A 22 13.36 -2.79 -4.05
C GLU A 22 13.73 -1.68 -5.04
N ARG A 23 12.76 -1.22 -5.82
CA ARG A 23 12.95 -0.19 -6.85
C ARG A 23 12.02 0.96 -6.59
N ILE A 24 12.50 2.17 -6.87
CA ILE A 24 11.59 3.30 -7.02
C ILE A 24 11.01 3.29 -8.45
N PRO A 25 9.84 3.89 -8.68
CA PRO A 25 9.15 3.79 -9.98
C PRO A 25 9.86 4.41 -11.18
N ASP A 26 10.93 5.18 -10.96
CA ASP A 26 11.79 5.62 -12.07
C ASP A 26 12.77 4.53 -12.55
N GLY A 27 12.69 3.34 -11.96
CA GLY A 27 13.50 2.17 -12.29
C GLY A 27 14.80 2.07 -11.49
N ARG A 28 15.17 3.08 -10.68
CA ARG A 28 16.37 3.00 -9.83
C ARG A 28 16.17 2.00 -8.70
N VAL A 29 17.22 1.24 -8.45
CA VAL A 29 17.32 0.26 -7.38
C VAL A 29 17.73 0.95 -6.09
N ILE A 30 17.06 0.60 -4.99
CA ILE A 30 17.38 1.03 -3.63
C ILE A 30 18.37 0.01 -3.04
N LEU A 31 19.57 0.46 -2.71
CA LEU A 31 20.60 -0.40 -2.11
C LEU A 31 21.06 0.15 -0.76
N PRO A 32 21.46 -0.71 0.19
CA PRO A 32 22.08 -0.26 1.42
C PRO A 32 23.44 0.41 1.13
N LEU A 33 23.85 1.36 1.97
CA LEU A 33 25.16 2.02 1.85
C LEU A 33 26.34 1.03 1.82
N SER A 34 26.19 -0.15 2.42
CA SER A 34 27.18 -1.24 2.39
C SER A 34 27.50 -1.75 0.98
N ALA A 35 26.59 -1.60 0.01
CA ALA A 35 26.79 -2.01 -1.37
C ALA A 35 27.94 -1.24 -2.06
N LEU A 36 28.29 -0.03 -1.58
CA LEU A 36 29.47 0.72 -2.05
C LEU A 36 30.79 -0.05 -1.94
N LYS A 37 30.86 -1.08 -1.09
CA LYS A 37 32.07 -1.91 -0.97
C LYS A 37 32.28 -2.87 -2.14
N VAL A 38 31.19 -3.24 -2.81
CA VAL A 38 31.17 -4.18 -3.92
C VAL A 38 31.10 -3.44 -5.24
N LEU A 39 30.36 -2.33 -5.27
CA LEU A 39 30.14 -1.54 -6.45
C LEU A 39 31.31 -0.57 -6.73
N SER A 40 31.66 -0.38 -7.99
CA SER A 40 32.76 0.47 -8.44
C SER A 40 32.39 1.29 -9.69
N ASN A 41 33.16 2.34 -9.98
CA ASN A 41 33.03 3.16 -11.20
C ASN A 41 31.65 3.78 -11.46
N PHE A 42 30.91 4.15 -10.40
CA PHE A 42 29.60 4.78 -10.52
C PHE A 42 29.45 5.93 -9.51
N ALA A 43 28.48 6.80 -9.74
CA ALA A 43 28.21 7.97 -8.90
C ALA A 43 26.83 7.83 -8.24
N PRO A 44 26.71 7.09 -7.12
CA PRO A 44 25.41 6.86 -6.51
C PRO A 44 24.78 8.13 -5.98
N ASN A 45 23.45 8.20 -6.05
CA ASN A 45 22.70 9.19 -5.32
C ASN A 45 22.42 8.67 -3.90
N ILE A 46 23.03 9.29 -2.90
CA ILE A 46 22.87 8.91 -1.50
C ILE A 46 21.63 9.60 -0.94
N LEU A 47 20.74 8.80 -0.35
CA LEU A 47 19.49 9.26 0.23
C LEU A 47 19.43 8.91 1.71
N SER A 48 18.80 9.78 2.50
CA SER A 48 18.45 9.47 3.89
C SER A 48 17.17 8.64 3.96
N ASP A 49 16.99 7.90 5.05
CA ASP A 49 15.78 7.13 5.36
C ASP A 49 14.49 7.96 5.22
N ASP A 50 14.43 9.15 5.81
CA ASP A 50 13.25 10.03 5.73
C ASP A 50 12.91 10.42 4.30
N LYS A 51 13.94 10.72 3.49
CA LYS A 51 13.75 11.10 2.09
C LYS A 51 13.30 9.90 1.25
N LEU A 52 13.76 8.69 1.60
CA LEU A 52 13.38 7.47 0.90
C LEU A 52 11.91 7.16 1.19
N LYS A 53 11.52 7.22 2.47
CA LYS A 53 10.13 7.06 2.90
C LYS A 53 9.20 8.07 2.25
N ALA A 54 9.61 9.33 2.18
CA ALA A 54 8.83 10.37 1.52
C ALA A 54 8.62 10.06 0.02
N LEU A 55 9.69 9.63 -0.68
CA LEU A 55 9.59 9.22 -2.08
C LEU A 55 8.68 8.01 -2.27
N ILE A 56 8.87 6.95 -1.47
CA ILE A 56 8.03 5.75 -1.54
C ILE A 56 6.56 6.09 -1.28
N LYS A 57 6.28 6.93 -0.27
CA LYS A 57 4.92 7.34 0.09
C LYS A 57 4.25 8.13 -1.05
N GLU A 58 4.92 9.16 -1.58
CA GLU A 58 4.43 9.95 -2.70
C GLU A 58 4.10 9.06 -3.92
N GLN A 59 4.94 8.06 -4.16
CA GLN A 59 4.77 7.11 -5.25
C GLN A 59 3.59 6.16 -5.01
N LYS A 60 3.39 5.65 -3.79
CA LYS A 60 2.21 4.86 -3.41
C LYS A 60 0.92 5.66 -3.60
N GLU A 61 0.92 6.94 -3.24
CA GLU A 61 -0.20 7.86 -3.48
C GLU A 61 -0.45 8.11 -4.97
N SER A 62 0.60 8.04 -5.82
CA SER A 62 0.48 8.20 -7.28
C SER A 62 -0.03 6.95 -8.01
N GLY A 63 -0.07 5.79 -7.36
CA GLY A 63 -0.46 4.51 -7.98
C GLY A 63 0.57 3.90 -8.93
N LEU A 64 1.77 4.50 -9.04
CA LEU A 64 2.87 4.03 -9.91
C LEU A 64 3.90 3.16 -9.17
N TYR A 65 3.60 2.81 -7.91
CA TYR A 65 4.52 2.07 -7.06
C TYR A 65 4.71 0.63 -7.56
N ASP A 66 5.95 0.26 -7.87
CA ASP A 66 6.35 -1.10 -8.23
C ASP A 66 6.84 -1.81 -6.96
N PRO A 67 6.03 -2.69 -6.34
CA PRO A 67 6.46 -3.40 -5.14
C PRO A 67 7.59 -4.39 -5.46
N PRO A 68 8.49 -4.65 -4.50
CA PRO A 68 9.50 -5.69 -4.69
C PRO A 68 8.81 -7.03 -4.98
N GLN A 69 9.39 -7.82 -5.88
CA GLN A 69 8.95 -9.21 -6.06
C GLN A 69 9.31 -10.00 -4.80
N GLU A 70 8.34 -10.11 -3.90
CA GLU A 70 8.40 -11.04 -2.79
C GLU A 70 8.35 -12.44 -3.39
N ASP A 71 9.37 -13.27 -3.16
CA ASP A 71 9.25 -14.70 -3.44
C ASP A 71 7.99 -15.20 -2.69
N GLU A 72 7.08 -15.79 -3.45
CA GLU A 72 5.74 -16.20 -3.03
C GLU A 72 5.80 -17.23 -1.88
N GLY A 73 5.93 -16.74 -0.65
CA GLY A 73 5.97 -17.58 0.53
C GLY A 73 6.53 -16.90 1.76
N ASN A 74 5.79 -15.97 2.37
CA ASN A 74 5.46 -15.92 3.81
C ASN A 74 4.84 -14.55 4.20
N ASN A 75 3.57 -14.59 4.57
CA ASN A 75 2.72 -13.62 5.32
C ASN A 75 3.34 -12.29 5.80
N SER A 76 2.61 -11.18 5.59
CA SER A 76 1.94 -10.41 6.67
C SER A 76 1.25 -9.13 6.18
N GLU A 77 -0.08 -9.12 6.31
CA GLU A 77 -0.93 -8.03 6.83
C GLU A 77 -0.51 -6.57 6.58
N GLU A 78 -1.16 -5.91 5.62
CA GLU A 78 -1.36 -4.46 5.66
C GLU A 78 -2.68 -4.17 6.41
N PRO A 79 -2.69 -3.50 7.57
CA PRO A 79 -3.90 -2.83 8.02
C PRO A 79 -4.06 -1.56 7.18
N VAL A 80 -5.07 -1.55 6.30
CA VAL A 80 -5.52 -0.36 5.60
C VAL A 80 -5.95 0.70 6.63
N THR A 81 -5.07 1.67 6.93
CA THR A 81 -5.45 2.85 7.72
C THR A 81 -5.57 4.06 6.79
N GLY A 82 -6.81 4.38 6.43
CA GLY A 82 -7.25 5.59 5.75
C GLY A 82 -8.60 5.31 5.11
N GLY A 83 -9.72 5.93 5.43
CA GLY A 83 -9.99 7.14 6.18
C GLY A 83 -11.25 7.74 5.55
N SER A 84 -12.39 7.59 6.23
CA SER A 84 -13.65 8.36 6.15
C SER A 84 -14.20 8.78 4.76
N SER A 85 -15.38 8.27 4.37
CA SER A 85 -16.67 8.99 4.50
C SER A 85 -17.77 8.44 3.58
N SER A 86 -18.99 8.44 4.13
CA SER A 86 -20.29 8.56 3.45
C SER A 86 -20.91 7.35 2.75
N ASP A 87 -21.92 6.80 3.43
CA ASP A 87 -23.31 6.62 2.95
C ASP A 87 -23.54 5.91 1.61
N SER A 88 -23.92 4.63 1.67
CA SER A 88 -24.87 4.02 0.73
C SER A 88 -25.43 2.73 1.34
N GLU A 89 -26.60 2.91 1.94
CA GLU A 89 -27.72 1.99 2.04
C GLU A 89 -27.67 0.77 1.08
N SER A 90 -27.76 -0.43 1.64
CA SER A 90 -28.36 -1.58 0.94
C SER A 90 -28.91 -2.55 2.00
N PRO A 91 -30.25 -2.68 2.11
CA PRO A 91 -30.86 -3.53 3.12
C PRO A 91 -30.72 -5.02 2.75
N GLU A 92 -30.55 -5.81 3.79
CA GLU A 92 -30.46 -7.26 3.78
C GLU A 92 -31.77 -7.86 3.25
N GLU A 93 -31.69 -8.65 2.17
CA GLU A 93 -32.76 -9.55 1.77
C GLU A 93 -32.75 -10.75 2.73
N ASP A 94 -33.66 -10.77 3.71
CA ASP A 94 -34.06 -12.03 4.36
C ASP A 94 -35.57 -12.23 4.24
N ILE A 95 -35.87 -13.31 3.53
CA ILE A 95 -37.21 -13.77 3.15
C ILE A 95 -37.75 -14.72 4.23
N THR A 96 -38.72 -14.26 5.03
CA THR A 96 -39.64 -15.18 5.72
C THR A 96 -41.08 -14.73 5.53
N THR A 97 -41.73 -15.41 4.58
CA THR A 97 -43.17 -15.52 4.39
C THR A 97 -43.83 -16.11 5.64
N GLU A 98 -44.80 -15.41 6.25
CA GLU A 98 -46.05 -16.03 6.73
C GLU A 98 -47.14 -14.96 7.01
N GLU A 99 -48.20 -15.03 6.20
CA GLU A 99 -49.63 -14.78 6.47
C GLU A 99 -50.16 -13.42 7.02
N SER A 100 -51.02 -12.82 6.19
CA SER A 100 -51.87 -11.62 6.29
C SER A 100 -52.99 -11.67 7.38
N PRO A 101 -54.03 -10.80 7.39
CA PRO A 101 -54.10 -9.32 7.41
C PRO A 101 -55.07 -8.77 8.52
N GLU A 102 -55.33 -7.45 8.51
CA GLU A 102 -56.57 -6.73 8.95
C GLU A 102 -56.64 -6.01 10.34
N ASN A 103 -56.46 -4.66 10.30
CA ASN A 103 -57.25 -3.52 10.85
C ASN A 103 -57.92 -3.56 12.27
N PRO A 104 -58.35 -2.41 12.88
CA PRO A 104 -57.91 -0.99 12.82
C PRO A 104 -57.84 -0.26 14.22
N VAL A 105 -57.28 0.98 14.20
CA VAL A 105 -57.54 2.22 15.02
C VAL A 105 -57.94 2.16 16.50
N GLU A 106 -57.27 2.96 17.38
CA GLU A 106 -57.91 3.85 18.39
C GLU A 106 -56.99 5.07 18.72
N GLN A 107 -57.58 6.28 18.71
CA GLN A 107 -57.02 7.53 19.25
C GLN A 107 -57.58 7.74 20.67
N GLU A 108 -56.75 8.03 21.67
CA GLU A 108 -57.09 8.81 22.88
C GLU A 108 -55.74 9.08 23.61
N GLY A 109 -55.27 10.31 23.86
CA GLY A 109 -55.78 11.26 24.86
C GLY A 109 -55.15 10.97 26.24
N GLY A 110 -54.30 11.86 26.77
CA GLY A 110 -53.77 11.71 28.13
C GLY A 110 -52.68 12.69 28.52
N GLU A 111 -53.09 13.85 29.02
CA GLU A 111 -52.29 14.86 29.74
C GLU A 111 -51.88 14.34 31.13
N VAL A 112 -50.63 14.62 31.55
CA VAL A 112 -50.25 14.72 32.97
C VAL A 112 -49.32 15.92 33.18
#